data_AF-A0A4R4UYC5-F1
#
_entry.id   AF-A0A4R4UYC5-F1
#
_cell.length_a   1.000
_cell.length_b   1.000
_cell.length_c   1.000
_cell.angle_alpha   90.00
_cell.angle_beta   90.00
_cell.angle_gamma   90.00
#
_symmetry.space_group_name_H-M   'P 1'
#
loop_
_entity.id
_entity.type
_entity.pdbx_description
1 polymer ?
#
loop_
_entity_poly.entity_id
_entity_poly.type
_entity_poly.pdbx_seq_one_letter_code
_entity_poly.pdbx_strand_id
1 'polypeptide(L)'
;MRIVMAGIAWTGLYVASKVIYAMEGELGVTGGPQVSPDSYLAYGPGEVALAQWGNVAAGAVIIAILLAGRIRFTGRLPYLVVLWAHGVCTAVAAVGAAGMTGGALLTDRGGAVFGAYCAVWAVLLFLATRDMRRGHHARRPLGEHRAKSGGRAPARYQKIGDVQER
;
A
#
# COMPACT_ATOMS: atom_id res chain seq x y z
N MET A 1 10.10 -7.55 -6.15
CA MET A 1 10.67 -8.02 -4.85
C MET A 1 11.57 -6.95 -4.25
N ARG A 2 12.57 -6.46 -4.99
CA ARG A 2 13.47 -5.38 -4.54
C ARG A 2 12.72 -4.14 -4.02
N ILE A 3 11.69 -3.69 -4.72
CA ILE A 3 10.90 -2.49 -4.36
C ILE A 3 10.18 -2.65 -3.03
N VAL A 4 9.55 -3.80 -2.80
CA VAL A 4 8.84 -4.08 -1.53
C VAL A 4 9.83 -4.14 -0.37
N MET A 5 10.97 -4.82 -0.54
CA MET A 5 12.01 -4.86 0.51
C MET A 5 12.60 -3.47 0.77
N ALA A 6 12.81 -2.67 -0.26
CA ALA A 6 13.24 -1.28 -0.11
C ALA A 6 12.18 -0.46 0.65
N GLY A 7 10.89 -0.62 0.32
CA GLY A 7 9.79 0.01 1.05
C GLY A 7 9.72 -0.39 2.52
N ILE A 8 9.94 -1.68 2.82
CA ILE A 8 9.98 -2.19 4.19
C ILE A 8 11.17 -1.61 4.95
N ALA A 9 12.37 -1.65 4.37
CA ALA A 9 13.57 -1.09 4.99
C ALA A 9 13.42 0.42 5.23
N TRP A 10 12.90 1.15 4.23
CA TRP A 10 12.62 2.58 4.35
C TRP A 10 11.63 2.88 5.46
N THR A 11 10.50 2.16 5.50
CA THR A 11 9.49 2.27 6.58
C THR A 11 10.08 1.91 7.94
N GLY A 12 11.00 0.94 8.00
CA GLY A 12 11.71 0.55 9.21
C GLY A 12 12.53 1.68 9.81
N LEU A 13 13.14 2.55 8.99
CA LEU A 13 13.84 3.75 9.48
C LEU A 13 12.89 4.71 10.19
N TYR A 14 11.69 4.92 9.64
CA TYR A 14 10.66 5.72 10.30
C TYR A 14 10.20 5.10 11.61
N VAL A 15 9.96 3.78 11.63
CA VAL A 15 9.58 3.06 12.85
C VAL A 15 10.66 3.22 13.93
N ALA A 16 11.94 3.02 13.58
CA ALA A 16 13.04 3.19 14.51
C ALA A 16 13.12 4.61 15.07
N SER A 17 12.98 5.63 14.21
CA SER A 17 12.89 7.02 14.63
C SER A 17 11.73 7.21 15.64
N LYS A 18 10.55 6.70 15.34
CA LYS A 18 9.38 6.83 16.23
C LYS A 18 9.51 6.09 17.55
N VAL A 19 10.19 4.95 17.58
CA VAL A 19 10.52 4.25 18.84
C VAL A 19 11.41 5.12 19.71
N ILE A 20 12.45 5.76 19.15
CA ILE A 20 13.36 6.64 19.91
C ILE A 20 12.58 7.79 20.54
N TYR A 21 11.78 8.52 19.76
CA TYR A 21 10.94 9.62 20.28
C TYR A 21 9.90 9.15 21.30
N ALA A 22 9.36 7.93 21.15
CA ALA A 22 8.43 7.37 22.13
C ALA A 22 9.11 7.09 23.48
N MET A 23 10.35 6.60 23.44
CA MET A 23 11.15 6.31 24.63
C MET A 23 11.62 7.59 25.32
N GLU A 24 11.93 8.63 24.54
CA GLU A 24 12.33 9.95 25.05
C GLU A 24 11.12 10.79 25.53
N GLY A 25 9.89 10.38 25.20
CA GLY A 25 8.68 11.13 25.53
C GLY A 25 8.58 12.45 24.75
N GLU A 26 9.24 12.53 23.59
CA GLU A 26 9.31 13.72 22.77
C GLU A 26 8.38 13.64 21.56
N LEU A 27 7.84 14.79 21.17
CA LEU A 27 7.14 14.97 19.90
C LEU A 27 8.16 15.21 18.78
N GLY A 28 7.81 14.75 17.58
CA GLY A 28 8.62 14.99 16.38
C GLY A 28 8.98 13.72 15.63
N VAL A 29 9.93 13.87 14.72
CA VAL A 29 10.49 12.82 13.88
C VAL A 29 11.85 13.30 13.36
N THR A 30 12.78 12.38 13.17
CA THR A 30 14.12 12.72 12.65
C THR A 30 14.02 13.44 11.30
N GLY A 31 14.64 14.62 11.19
CA GLY A 31 14.61 15.46 10.00
C GLY A 31 13.26 16.17 9.74
N GLY A 32 12.31 16.07 10.68
CA GLY A 32 11.01 16.72 10.65
C GLY A 32 11.08 18.22 10.95
N PRO A 33 9.94 18.92 10.89
CA PRO A 33 9.86 20.31 11.32
C PRO A 33 10.10 20.42 12.83
N GLN A 34 10.55 21.59 13.26
CA GLN A 34 10.70 21.92 14.67
C GLN A 34 9.35 21.85 15.38
N VAL A 35 9.34 21.25 16.57
CA VAL A 35 8.16 21.16 17.42
C VAL A 35 8.20 22.28 18.46
N SER A 36 7.19 23.15 18.46
CA SER A 36 7.06 24.19 19.49
C SER A 36 6.74 23.56 20.85
N PRO A 37 7.27 24.09 21.97
CA PRO A 37 6.85 23.71 23.32
C PRO A 37 5.33 23.75 23.52
N ASP A 38 4.63 24.68 22.88
CA ASP A 38 3.17 24.82 22.99
C ASP A 38 2.43 23.59 22.42
N SER A 39 3.07 22.82 21.55
CA SER A 39 2.49 21.58 20.99
C SER A 39 2.26 20.51 22.05
N TYR A 40 3.01 20.57 23.16
CA TYR A 40 2.87 19.63 24.28
C TYR A 40 1.65 19.94 25.15
N LEU A 41 1.09 21.16 25.09
CA LEU A 41 -0.11 21.52 25.85
C LEU A 41 -1.35 20.71 25.45
N ALA A 42 -1.33 20.11 24.26
CA ALA A 42 -2.38 19.22 23.78
C ALA A 42 -2.31 17.81 24.38
N TYR A 43 -1.29 17.49 25.19
CA TYR A 43 -1.02 16.15 25.70
C TYR A 43 -0.98 16.14 27.24
N GLY A 44 -1.69 15.19 27.83
CA GLY A 44 -1.57 14.83 29.24
C GLY A 44 -0.31 14.00 29.55
N PRO A 45 -0.09 13.65 30.83
CA PRO A 45 1.05 12.84 31.25
C PRO A 45 1.12 11.50 30.49
N GLY A 46 2.25 11.24 29.82
CA GLY A 46 2.50 10.00 29.06
C GLY A 46 1.80 9.91 27.69
N GLU A 47 0.94 10.87 27.33
CA GLU A 47 0.20 10.81 26.06
C GLU A 47 1.08 11.07 24.83
N VAL A 48 2.19 11.79 24.99
CA VAL A 48 3.20 11.98 23.92
C VAL A 48 3.81 10.64 23.51
N ALA A 49 4.28 9.86 24.50
CA ALA A 49 4.84 8.54 24.24
C ALA A 49 3.80 7.63 23.57
N LEU A 50 2.55 7.65 24.05
CA LEU A 50 1.45 6.89 23.43
C LEU A 50 1.21 7.30 21.97
N ALA A 51 1.21 8.60 21.67
CA ALA A 51 1.06 9.10 20.30
C ALA A 51 2.20 8.61 19.39
N GLN A 52 3.44 8.57 19.91
CA GLN A 52 4.58 8.06 19.16
C GLN A 52 4.52 6.54 18.95
N TRP A 53 4.04 5.77 19.94
CA TRP A 53 3.73 4.35 19.75
C TRP A 53 2.62 4.11 18.72
N GLY A 54 1.63 5.01 18.65
CA GLY A 54 0.64 5.01 17.57
C GLY A 54 1.28 5.15 16.18
N ASN A 55 2.28 6.02 16.05
CA ASN A 55 3.06 6.16 14.82
C ASN A 55 3.90 4.92 14.49
N VAL A 56 4.47 4.26 15.50
CA VAL A 56 5.17 2.97 15.35
C VAL A 56 4.20 1.91 14.80
N ALA A 57 3.00 1.80 15.38
CA ALA A 57 1.97 0.87 14.93
C ALA A 57 1.55 1.16 13.48
N ALA A 58 1.38 2.44 13.11
CA ALA A 58 1.10 2.83 11.73
C ALA A 58 2.20 2.37 10.75
N GLY A 59 3.47 2.53 11.12
CA GLY A 59 4.60 2.02 10.34
C GLY A 59 4.58 0.50 10.19
N ALA A 60 4.27 -0.23 11.26
CA ALA A 60 4.12 -1.69 11.22
C ALA A 60 2.96 -2.14 10.31
N VAL A 61 1.84 -1.42 10.32
CA VAL A 61 0.70 -1.67 9.41
C VAL A 61 1.11 -1.46 7.96
N ILE A 62 1.89 -0.42 7.65
CA ILE A 62 2.39 -0.18 6.28
C ILE A 62 3.32 -1.32 5.82
N ILE A 63 4.19 -1.82 6.70
CA ILE A 63 5.02 -3.01 6.43
C ILE A 63 4.13 -4.23 6.14
N ALA A 64 3.09 -4.46 6.95
CA ALA A 64 2.15 -5.55 6.74
C ALA A 64 1.40 -5.43 5.39
N ILE A 65 0.99 -4.23 5.01
CA ILE A 65 0.36 -3.95 3.71
C ILE A 65 1.32 -4.27 2.56
N LEU A 66 2.57 -3.80 2.64
CA LEU A 66 3.62 -4.09 1.65
C LEU A 66 3.86 -5.61 1.49
N LEU A 67 3.87 -6.34 2.60
CA LEU A 67 3.98 -7.81 2.60
C LEU A 67 2.73 -8.47 2.02
N ALA A 68 1.53 -7.99 2.37
CA ALA A 68 0.27 -8.52 1.85
C ALA A 68 0.18 -8.38 0.33
N GLY A 69 0.75 -7.32 -0.25
CA GLY A 69 0.85 -7.14 -1.71
C GLY A 69 1.66 -8.23 -2.43
N ARG A 70 2.36 -9.10 -1.70
CA ARG A 70 3.08 -10.27 -2.25
C ARG A 70 2.22 -11.52 -2.34
N ILE A 71 1.10 -11.57 -1.61
CA ILE A 71 0.25 -12.74 -1.52
C ILE A 71 -0.45 -12.98 -2.87
N ARG A 72 -0.65 -14.26 -3.21
CA ARG A 72 -1.50 -14.63 -4.34
C ARG A 72 -2.96 -14.52 -3.92
N PHE A 73 -3.65 -13.51 -4.43
CA PHE A 73 -5.07 -13.35 -4.18
C PHE A 73 -5.89 -14.31 -5.05
N THR A 74 -6.68 -15.17 -4.42
CA THR A 74 -7.64 -16.06 -5.09
C THR A 74 -8.98 -15.36 -5.36
N GLY A 75 -9.33 -14.34 -4.56
CA GLY A 75 -10.55 -13.56 -4.69
C GLY A 75 -10.31 -12.10 -5.09
N ARG A 76 -11.29 -11.49 -5.77
CA ARG A 76 -11.25 -10.08 -6.18
C ARG A 76 -11.29 -9.11 -4.99
N LEU A 77 -12.10 -9.40 -3.97
CA LEU A 77 -12.25 -8.54 -2.79
C LEU A 77 -10.94 -8.34 -1.99
N PRO A 78 -10.23 -9.40 -1.54
CA PRO A 78 -8.98 -9.22 -0.78
C PRO A 78 -7.90 -8.51 -1.60
N TYR A 79 -7.85 -8.76 -2.92
CA TYR A 79 -6.98 -8.00 -3.83
C TYR A 79 -7.31 -6.50 -3.84
N LEU A 80 -8.60 -6.15 -3.98
CA LEU A 80 -9.02 -4.74 -4.00
C LEU A 80 -8.74 -4.05 -2.66
N VAL A 81 -8.96 -4.73 -1.53
CA VAL A 81 -8.66 -4.18 -0.20
C VAL A 81 -7.18 -3.83 -0.08
N VAL A 82 -6.28 -4.75 -0.41
CA VAL A 82 -4.83 -4.50 -0.34
C VAL A 82 -4.41 -3.43 -1.35
N LEU A 83 -5.06 -3.37 -2.51
CA LEU A 83 -4.80 -2.36 -3.52
C LEU A 83 -5.19 -0.95 -3.06
N TRP A 84 -6.37 -0.81 -2.46
CA TRP A 84 -6.82 0.44 -1.89
C TRP A 84 -5.94 0.87 -0.71
N ALA A 85 -5.56 -0.07 0.16
CA ALA A 85 -4.67 0.21 1.28
C ALA A 85 -3.32 0.78 0.81
N HIS A 86 -2.69 0.18 -0.21
CA HIS A 86 -1.49 0.74 -0.81
C HIS A 86 -1.72 2.13 -1.41
N GLY A 87 -2.84 2.32 -2.12
CA GLY A 87 -3.20 3.60 -2.73
C GLY A 87 -3.36 4.71 -1.69
N VAL A 88 -4.05 4.43 -0.59
CA VAL A 88 -4.22 5.37 0.54
C VAL A 88 -2.88 5.70 1.18
N CYS A 89 -2.06 4.70 1.51
CA CYS A 89 -0.73 4.94 2.08
C CYS A 89 0.15 5.79 1.14
N THR A 90 0.09 5.52 -0.17
CA THR A 90 0.81 6.31 -1.19
C THR A 90 0.35 7.76 -1.18
N ALA A 91 -0.97 8.00 -1.16
CA ALA A 91 -1.53 9.34 -1.15
C ALA A 91 -1.15 10.10 0.12
N VAL A 92 -1.25 9.47 1.29
CA VAL A 92 -0.84 10.06 2.58
C VAL A 92 0.64 10.43 2.56
N ALA A 93 1.52 9.54 2.08
CA ALA A 93 2.94 9.83 1.97
C ALA A 93 3.23 11.00 1.00
N ALA A 94 2.53 11.07 -0.13
CA ALA A 94 2.66 12.15 -1.10
C ALA A 94 2.19 13.50 -0.53
N VAL A 95 1.07 13.52 0.19
CA VAL A 95 0.57 14.71 0.90
C VAL A 95 1.56 15.15 1.97
N GLY A 96 2.11 14.20 2.75
CA GLY A 96 3.16 14.46 3.73
C GLY A 96 4.41 15.07 3.08
N ALA A 97 4.85 14.54 1.93
CA ALA A 97 5.98 15.07 1.18
C ALA A 97 5.74 16.52 0.75
N ALA A 98 4.59 16.80 0.14
CA ALA A 98 4.22 18.13 -0.32
C ALA A 98 4.09 19.12 0.85
N GLY A 99 3.40 18.73 1.92
CA GLY A 99 3.16 19.58 3.09
C GLY A 99 4.43 19.91 3.87
N MET A 100 5.33 18.95 4.04
CA MET A 100 6.60 19.15 4.77
C MET A 100 7.61 19.92 3.93
N THR A 101 7.75 19.60 2.65
CA THR A 101 8.66 20.32 1.75
C THR A 101 8.16 21.74 1.48
N GLY A 102 6.88 21.90 1.16
CA GLY A 102 6.26 23.22 1.01
C GLY A 102 6.32 24.01 2.31
N GLY A 103 6.09 23.37 3.45
CA GLY A 103 6.32 23.94 4.77
C GLY A 103 7.72 24.49 4.95
N ALA A 104 8.75 23.71 4.65
CA ALA A 104 10.13 24.12 4.79
C ALA A 104 10.55 25.23 3.82
N LEU A 105 9.93 25.30 2.63
CA LEU A 105 10.22 26.33 1.63
C LEU A 105 9.50 27.65 1.92
N LEU A 106 8.33 27.59 2.54
CA LEU A 106 7.46 28.74 2.78
C LEU A 106 7.57 29.26 4.22
N THR A 107 8.21 28.53 5.13
CA THR A 107 8.33 28.88 6.55
C THR A 107 9.66 28.38 7.12
N ASP A 108 10.17 29.04 8.17
CA ASP A 108 11.44 28.67 8.82
C ASP A 108 11.34 27.45 9.75
N ARG A 109 10.19 26.76 9.80
CA ARG A 109 9.95 25.61 10.69
C ARG A 109 10.74 24.36 10.32
N GLY A 110 11.41 24.34 9.17
CA GLY A 110 12.15 23.19 8.66
C GLY A 110 11.27 22.04 8.18
N GLY A 111 11.82 20.83 8.12
CA GLY A 111 11.12 19.60 7.70
C GLY A 111 11.34 19.16 6.25
N ALA A 112 12.21 19.83 5.49
CA ALA A 112 12.52 19.45 4.10
C ALA A 112 13.09 18.03 3.98
N VAL A 113 13.93 17.62 4.94
CA VAL A 113 14.53 16.28 4.97
C VAL A 113 13.44 15.21 5.15
N PHE A 114 12.53 15.40 6.10
CA PHE A 114 11.40 14.50 6.27
C PHE A 114 10.42 14.55 5.09
N GLY A 115 10.25 15.71 4.45
CA GLY A 115 9.51 15.85 3.19
C GLY A 115 10.10 15.01 2.06
N ALA A 116 11.41 15.05 1.87
CA ALA A 116 12.12 14.20 0.91
C ALA A 116 12.00 12.71 1.28
N TYR A 117 12.08 12.38 2.57
CA TYR A 117 11.84 11.02 3.06
C TYR A 117 10.44 10.51 2.67
N CYS A 118 9.41 11.33 2.88
CA CYS A 118 8.04 11.03 2.49
C CYS A 118 7.88 10.91 0.97
N ALA A 119 8.60 11.69 0.18
CA ALA A 119 8.56 11.60 -1.29
C ALA A 119 9.11 10.25 -1.78
N VAL A 120 10.26 9.82 -1.26
CA VAL A 120 10.82 8.50 -1.55
C VAL A 120 9.85 7.40 -1.11
N TRP A 121 9.23 7.56 0.06
CA TRP A 121 8.27 6.60 0.58
C TRP A 121 7.04 6.46 -0.33
N ALA A 122 6.49 7.58 -0.81
CA ALA A 122 5.38 7.60 -1.76
C ALA A 122 5.73 6.91 -3.08
N VAL A 123 6.94 7.16 -3.62
CA VAL A 123 7.41 6.50 -4.85
C VAL A 123 7.53 4.99 -4.65
N LEU A 124 8.11 4.53 -3.54
CA LEU A 124 8.24 3.09 -3.26
C LEU A 124 6.88 2.40 -3.13
N LEU A 125 5.92 3.02 -2.42
CA LEU A 125 4.56 2.51 -2.28
C LEU A 125 3.82 2.48 -3.62
N PHE A 126 3.96 3.54 -4.44
CA PHE A 126 3.38 3.59 -5.77
C PHE A 126 3.93 2.48 -6.68
N LEU A 127 5.25 2.29 -6.69
CA LEU A 127 5.88 1.25 -7.49
C LEU A 127 5.51 -0.16 -7.00
N ALA A 128 5.42 -0.38 -5.69
CA ALA A 128 4.92 -1.63 -5.11
C ALA A 128 3.47 -1.91 -5.54
N THR A 129 2.62 -0.89 -5.55
CA THR A 129 1.24 -0.95 -6.06
C THR A 129 1.21 -1.37 -7.53
N ARG A 130 2.05 -0.75 -8.37
CA ARG A 130 2.14 -1.05 -9.80
C ARG A 130 2.61 -2.48 -10.05
N ASP A 131 3.62 -2.94 -9.29
CA ASP A 131 4.11 -4.31 -9.36
C ASP A 131 3.03 -5.33 -8.97
N MET A 132 2.25 -5.04 -7.93
CA MET A 132 1.12 -5.88 -7.52
C MET A 132 0.06 -5.97 -8.63
N ARG A 133 -0.33 -4.82 -9.23
CA ARG A 133 -1.30 -4.79 -10.34
C ARG A 133 -0.80 -5.61 -11.54
N ARG A 134 0.44 -5.39 -11.95
CA ARG A 134 1.08 -6.14 -13.05
C ARG A 134 1.08 -7.65 -12.79
N GLY A 135 1.45 -8.05 -11.57
CA GLY A 135 1.47 -9.45 -11.17
C GLY A 135 0.08 -10.08 -11.14
N HIS A 136 -0.97 -9.33 -10.77
CA HIS A 136 -2.35 -9.82 -10.81
C HIS A 136 -2.87 -9.97 -12.25
N HIS A 137 -2.62 -8.98 -13.12
CA HIS A 137 -3.04 -9.05 -14.53
C HIS A 137 -2.35 -10.15 -15.33
N ALA A 138 -1.04 -10.33 -15.17
CA ALA A 138 -0.29 -11.39 -15.85
C ALA A 138 -0.75 -12.82 -15.47
N ARG A 139 -1.43 -12.96 -14.33
CA ARG A 139 -1.90 -14.25 -13.80
C ARG A 139 -3.38 -14.50 -14.04
N ARG A 140 -4.13 -13.51 -14.51
CA ARG A 140 -5.51 -13.71 -14.94
C ARG A 140 -5.43 -14.42 -16.30
N PRO A 141 -5.85 -15.68 -16.44
CA PRO A 141 -5.82 -16.35 -17.73
C PRO A 141 -6.67 -15.53 -18.71
N LEU A 142 -6.22 -15.41 -19.96
CA LEU A 142 -6.99 -14.87 -21.09
C LEU A 142 -8.26 -15.71 -21.43
N GLY A 143 -8.80 -16.46 -20.47
CA GLY A 143 -9.84 -17.47 -20.64
C GLY A 143 -11.28 -16.95 -20.51
N GLU A 144 -11.51 -15.66 -20.28
CA GLU A 144 -12.88 -15.09 -20.21
C GLU A 144 -13.31 -14.36 -21.50
N HIS A 145 -12.70 -14.65 -22.65
CA HIS A 145 -13.14 -14.11 -23.95
C HIS A 145 -13.51 -15.15 -25.03
N ARG A 146 -13.77 -16.41 -24.66
CA ARG A 146 -14.37 -17.43 -25.54
C ARG A 146 -15.20 -18.36 -24.63
N ALA A 147 -16.52 -18.47 -24.68
CA ALA A 147 -17.42 -18.47 -25.81
C ALA A 147 -18.81 -17.88 -25.46
N LYS A 148 -19.24 -16.88 -26.24
CA LYS A 148 -20.66 -16.71 -26.59
C LYS A 148 -20.74 -16.65 -28.11
N SER A 149 -20.54 -17.79 -28.77
CA SER A 149 -20.84 -17.97 -30.19
C SER A 149 -21.56 -19.29 -30.40
N GLY A 150 -22.71 -19.23 -31.05
CA GLY A 150 -23.49 -20.38 -31.52
C GLY A 150 -24.37 -20.95 -30.41
N GLY A 151 -25.69 -20.84 -30.45
CA GLY A 151 -26.51 -21.11 -31.62
C GLY A 151 -27.33 -22.35 -31.27
N ARG A 152 -28.66 -22.21 -31.31
CA ARG A 152 -29.64 -23.29 -31.17
C ARG A 152 -29.13 -24.59 -31.80
N ALA A 153 -29.06 -25.65 -31.01
CA ALA A 153 -29.08 -27.01 -31.56
C ALA A 153 -30.47 -27.26 -32.16
N PRO A 154 -30.62 -27.57 -33.45
CA PRO A 154 -31.84 -28.18 -33.93
C PRO A 154 -31.78 -29.68 -33.64
N ALA A 155 -32.78 -30.14 -32.90
CA ALA A 155 -33.14 -31.55 -32.83
C ALA A 155 -33.60 -32.04 -34.21
N ARG A 156 -33.00 -33.12 -34.72
CA ARG A 156 -33.49 -34.02 -35.79
C ARG A 156 -32.41 -35.09 -36.04
N TYR A 157 -32.66 -36.37 -36.22
CA TYR A 157 -33.83 -37.23 -36.08
C TYR A 157 -33.23 -38.65 -36.12
N GLN A 158 -33.63 -39.55 -35.22
CA GLN A 158 -33.33 -40.98 -35.33
C GLN A 158 -33.87 -41.51 -36.67
N LYS A 159 -33.08 -42.29 -37.41
CA LYS A 159 -33.63 -43.28 -38.33
C LYS A 159 -32.85 -44.60 -38.21
N ILE A 160 -33.64 -45.62 -37.92
CA ILE A 160 -33.37 -47.05 -37.79
C ILE A 160 -33.26 -47.69 -39.18
N GLY A 161 -32.48 -48.76 -39.31
CA GLY A 161 -32.36 -49.65 -40.50
C GLY A 161 -31.18 -49.25 -41.42
N ASP A 162 -30.31 -50.14 -41.89
CA ASP A 162 -30.58 -51.52 -42.31
C ASP A 162 -29.40 -52.48 -42.10
N VAL A 163 -29.79 -53.74 -41.88
CA VAL A 163 -29.01 -54.96 -42.00
C VAL A 163 -28.63 -55.19 -43.47
N GLN A 164 -27.38 -55.56 -43.75
CA GLN A 164 -27.11 -56.46 -44.87
C GLN A 164 -25.85 -57.30 -44.66
N GLU A 165 -26.06 -58.61 -44.73
CA GLU A 165 -25.08 -59.69 -44.76
C GLU A 165 -24.11 -59.56 -45.95
N ARG A 166 -22.86 -59.95 -45.74
CA ARG A 166 -22.20 -61.09 -46.41
C ARG A 166 -20.88 -61.44 -45.74
#